data_AF-A0A496UR06-F1
#
_entry.id   AF-A0A496UR06-F1
#
_cell.length_a   1.000
_cell.length_b   1.000
_cell.length_c   1.000
_cell.angle_alpha   90.00
_cell.angle_beta   90.00
_cell.angle_gamma   90.00
#
_symmetry.space_group_name_H-M   'P 1'
#
loop_
_entity.id
_entity.type
_entity.pdbx_description
1 polymer ?
#
loop_
_entity_poly.entity_id
_entity_poly.type
_entity_poly.pdbx_seq_one_letter_code
_entity_poly.pdbx_strand_id
1 'polypeptide(L)'
;MKSLDIWFVEAYDGGSHRAFRRSLEHHSRHRFNSFTLPARFWKWRMRGAAAWFADLMNTTGGDLPDLLLVTGMTNVADLRGLLQPPLDRTPVLLYMHENQLTYPLSPQEEFDFHFGFTNIIS
;
A
#
# COMPACT_ATOMS: atom_id res chain seq x y z
N MET A 1 -20.23 14.23 10.12
CA MET A 1 -18.77 14.03 10.05
C MET A 1 -18.30 14.36 8.63
N LYS A 2 -17.09 14.93 8.48
CA LYS A 2 -16.48 15.34 7.20
C LYS A 2 -16.14 14.13 6.32
N SER A 3 -16.30 14.27 5.00
CA SER A 3 -15.72 13.34 4.00
C SER A 3 -14.23 13.67 3.81
N LEU A 4 -13.42 12.67 3.47
CA LEU A 4 -11.95 12.80 3.30
C LEU A 4 -11.56 12.32 1.91
N ASP A 5 -10.50 12.89 1.35
CA ASP A 5 -9.80 12.38 0.18
C ASP A 5 -8.70 11.41 0.62
N ILE A 6 -8.80 10.16 0.18
CA ILE A 6 -7.90 9.08 0.56
C ILE A 6 -7.20 8.55 -0.68
N TRP A 7 -5.87 8.50 -0.64
CA TRP A 7 -5.10 7.77 -1.64
C TRP A 7 -4.83 6.36 -1.14
N PHE A 8 -5.38 5.35 -1.83
CA PHE A 8 -5.20 3.95 -1.50
C PHE A 8 -4.04 3.34 -2.28
N VAL A 9 -3.13 2.64 -1.62
CA VAL A 9 -1.90 2.10 -2.23
C VAL A 9 -1.79 0.60 -2.02
N GLU A 10 -1.85 -0.17 -3.10
CA GLU A 10 -1.81 -1.64 -3.09
C GLU A 10 -0.92 -2.21 -4.21
N ALA A 11 0.18 -2.84 -3.83
CA ALA A 11 1.15 -3.40 -4.77
C ALA A 11 0.73 -4.76 -5.38
N TYR A 12 -0.36 -5.35 -4.88
CA TYR A 12 -0.87 -6.67 -5.25
C TYR A 12 -2.41 -6.68 -5.32
N ASP A 13 -3.01 -5.94 -6.26
CA ASP A 13 -4.47 -5.83 -6.40
C ASP A 13 -5.07 -7.04 -7.14
N GLY A 14 -5.35 -8.10 -6.39
CA GLY A 14 -6.04 -9.31 -6.87
C GLY A 14 -6.72 -10.05 -5.73
N GLY A 15 -7.47 -11.11 -6.04
CA GLY A 15 -8.15 -11.92 -5.04
C GLY A 15 -8.86 -11.12 -3.94
N SER A 16 -8.56 -11.45 -2.69
CA SER A 16 -9.11 -10.79 -1.49
C SER A 16 -8.68 -9.34 -1.34
N HIS A 17 -7.49 -8.94 -1.78
CA HIS A 17 -7.01 -7.55 -1.72
C HIS A 17 -7.88 -6.63 -2.58
N ARG A 18 -8.16 -7.06 -3.82
CA ARG A 18 -9.07 -6.32 -4.72
C ARG A 18 -10.50 -6.30 -4.18
N ALA A 19 -10.97 -7.41 -3.62
CA ALA A 19 -12.30 -7.49 -3.02
C ALA A 19 -12.43 -6.52 -1.84
N PHE A 20 -11.41 -6.45 -0.98
CA PHE A 20 -11.33 -5.50 0.12
C PHE A 20 -11.37 -4.06 -0.38
N ARG A 21 -10.46 -3.68 -1.28
CA ARG A 21 -10.40 -2.31 -1.84
C ARG A 21 -11.74 -1.89 -2.44
N ARG A 22 -12.33 -2.71 -3.31
CA ARG A 22 -13.62 -2.39 -3.96
C ARG A 22 -14.74 -2.25 -2.93
N SER A 23 -14.77 -3.11 -1.91
CA SER A 23 -15.78 -3.05 -0.86
C SER A 23 -15.61 -1.79 -0.01
N LEU A 24 -14.38 -1.43 0.32
CA LEU A 24 -14.05 -0.22 1.06
C LEU A 24 -14.44 1.04 0.27
N GLU A 25 -14.06 1.12 -1.00
CA GLU A 25 -14.43 2.23 -1.89
C GLU A 25 -15.95 2.35 -2.04
N HIS A 26 -16.67 1.24 -2.21
CA HIS A 26 -18.10 1.24 -2.46
C HIS A 26 -18.96 1.62 -1.25
N HIS A 27 -18.56 1.18 -0.04
CA HIS A 27 -19.37 1.36 1.16
C HIS A 27 -18.90 2.54 2.05
N SER A 28 -17.80 3.18 1.69
CA SER A 28 -17.28 4.33 2.42
C SER A 28 -17.92 5.63 1.93
N ARG A 29 -18.06 6.60 2.85
CA ARG A 29 -18.42 7.98 2.50
C ARG A 29 -17.24 8.82 1.98
N HIS A 30 -16.02 8.29 2.15
CA HIS A 30 -14.78 8.95 1.77
C HIS A 30 -14.52 8.78 0.28
N ARG A 31 -13.76 9.69 -0.32
CA ARG A 31 -13.38 9.60 -1.73
C ARG A 31 -12.03 8.90 -1.84
N PHE A 32 -11.90 8.02 -2.82
CA PHE A 32 -10.69 7.22 -3.02
C PHE A 32 -10.06 7.50 -4.37
N ASN A 33 -8.74 7.67 -4.37
CA ASN A 33 -7.90 7.55 -5.57
C ASN A 33 -6.95 6.36 -5.35
N SER A 34 -7.05 5.33 -6.19
CA SER A 34 -6.41 4.03 -5.93
C SER A 34 -5.22 3.80 -6.85
N PHE A 35 -4.04 3.75 -6.26
CA PHE A 35 -2.78 3.38 -6.88
C PHE A 35 -2.54 1.90 -6.69
N THR A 36 -2.74 1.13 -7.74
CA THR A 36 -2.67 -0.34 -7.67
C THR A 36 -1.74 -0.95 -8.69
N LEU A 37 -1.13 -2.07 -8.34
CA LEU A 37 -0.36 -2.90 -9.26
C LEU A 37 -1.02 -4.29 -9.40
N PRO A 38 -0.90 -4.94 -10.58
CA PRO A 38 -1.47 -6.28 -10.78
C PRO A 38 -0.90 -7.31 -9.79
N ALA A 39 -1.76 -8.21 -9.31
CA ALA A 39 -1.42 -9.32 -8.41
C ALA A 39 -0.55 -10.39 -9.06
N ARG A 40 0.74 -10.06 -9.23
CA ARG A 40 1.79 -10.95 -9.71
C ARG A 40 3.12 -10.52 -9.12
N PHE A 41 4.03 -11.48 -8.99
CA PHE A 41 5.40 -11.24 -8.50
C PHE A 41 5.43 -10.53 -7.14
N TRP A 42 4.60 -10.98 -6.17
CA TRP A 42 4.39 -10.29 -4.89
C TRP A 42 5.70 -10.01 -4.12
N LYS A 43 6.66 -10.94 -4.17
CA LYS A 43 8.01 -10.77 -3.59
C LYS A 43 8.74 -9.56 -4.16
N TRP A 44 8.65 -9.35 -5.48
CA TRP A 44 9.21 -8.17 -6.15
C TRP A 44 8.42 -6.91 -5.85
N ARG A 45 7.10 -7.03 -5.69
CA ARG A 45 6.22 -5.91 -5.34
C ARG A 45 6.55 -5.34 -3.96
N MET A 46 6.71 -6.18 -2.94
CA MET A 46 7.08 -5.71 -1.61
C MET A 46 8.44 -5.01 -1.56
N ARG A 47 9.38 -5.42 -2.44
CA ARG A 47 10.73 -4.83 -2.53
C ARG A 47 10.81 -3.52 -3.29
N GLY A 48 9.99 -3.35 -4.33
CA GLY A 48 10.21 -2.27 -5.31
C GLY A 48 9.01 -1.35 -5.57
N ALA A 49 7.80 -1.74 -5.15
CA ALA A 49 6.60 -0.98 -5.51
C ALA A 49 6.57 0.42 -4.89
N ALA A 50 7.21 0.62 -3.73
CA ALA A 50 7.30 1.92 -3.09
C ALA A 50 7.90 2.99 -4.02
N ALA A 51 9.00 2.67 -4.71
CA ALA A 51 9.63 3.61 -5.64
C ALA A 51 8.75 3.92 -6.86
N TRP A 52 8.09 2.89 -7.41
CA TRP A 52 7.14 3.05 -8.51
C TRP A 52 5.96 3.95 -8.11
N PHE A 53 5.39 3.71 -6.93
CA PHE A 53 4.28 4.52 -6.44
C PHE A 53 4.70 5.95 -6.12
N ALA A 54 5.86 6.15 -5.51
CA ALA A 54 6.37 7.50 -5.24
C ALA A 54 6.51 8.33 -6.52
N ASP A 55 7.10 7.77 -7.59
CA ASP A 55 7.25 8.46 -8.88
C ASP A 55 5.89 8.85 -9.48
N LEU A 56 4.95 7.90 -9.50
CA LEU A 56 3.59 8.12 -9.98
C LEU A 56 2.82 9.16 -9.14
N MET A 57 2.88 9.05 -7.82
CA MET A 57 2.15 9.91 -6.88
C MET A 57 2.70 11.34 -6.88
N ASN A 58 4.02 11.51 -6.97
CA ASN A 58 4.66 12.81 -7.06
C ASN A 58 4.28 13.57 -8.34
N THR A 59 3.90 12.84 -9.41
CA THR A 59 3.57 13.42 -10.74
C THR A 59 2.09 13.42 -11.07
N THR A 60 1.23 12.80 -10.24
CA THR A 60 -0.21 12.68 -10.49
C THR A 60 -0.92 14.04 -10.60
N GLY A 61 -0.40 15.07 -9.91
CA GLY A 61 -1.01 16.41 -9.86
C GLY A 61 -2.36 16.43 -9.11
N GLY A 62 -2.97 17.61 -9.01
CA GLY A 62 -4.24 17.81 -8.31
C GLY A 62 -4.10 18.04 -6.80
N ASP A 63 -5.22 17.95 -6.09
CA ASP A 63 -5.27 18.18 -4.65
C ASP A 63 -4.63 17.02 -3.87
N LEU A 64 -3.90 17.37 -2.81
CA LEU A 64 -3.28 16.38 -1.91
C LEU A 64 -4.33 15.63 -1.10
N PRO A 65 -4.10 14.34 -0.82
CA PRO A 65 -5.00 13.56 0.03
C PRO A 65 -4.93 14.03 1.49
N ASP A 66 -6.05 13.87 2.20
CA ASP A 66 -6.09 13.98 3.66
C ASP A 66 -5.37 12.78 4.33
N LEU A 67 -5.32 11.62 3.66
CA LEU A 67 -4.79 10.36 4.18
C LEU A 67 -4.20 9.47 3.07
N LEU A 68 -3.05 8.87 3.32
CA LEU A 68 -2.54 7.73 2.58
C LEU A 68 -3.00 6.43 3.28
N LEU A 69 -3.77 5.61 2.60
CA LEU A 69 -4.12 4.25 3.06
C LEU A 69 -3.25 3.25 2.31
N VAL A 70 -2.20 2.77 2.97
CA VAL A 70 -1.20 1.88 2.37
C VAL A 70 -1.38 0.47 2.90
N THR A 71 -1.26 -0.53 2.02
CA THR A 71 -1.39 -1.94 2.39
C THR A 71 -0.04 -2.55 2.76
N GLY A 72 -0.07 -3.63 3.55
CA GLY A 72 1.13 -4.39 3.95
C GLY A 72 1.96 -4.99 2.80
N MET A 73 1.48 -4.91 1.56
CA MET A 73 2.22 -5.32 0.36
C MET A 73 3.18 -4.25 -0.18
N THR A 74 3.25 -3.08 0.47
CA THR A 74 4.14 -1.97 0.12
C THR A 74 4.97 -1.57 1.33
N ASN A 75 6.28 -1.38 1.17
CA ASN A 75 7.13 -0.82 2.23
C ASN A 75 6.75 0.67 2.46
N VAL A 76 6.14 0.97 3.61
CA VAL A 76 5.67 2.33 3.93
C VAL A 76 6.83 3.27 4.22
N ALA A 77 7.90 2.78 4.87
CA ALA A 77 9.07 3.59 5.17
C ALA A 77 9.76 4.08 3.89
N ASP A 78 9.94 3.18 2.92
CA ASP A 78 10.50 3.53 1.61
C ASP A 78 9.58 4.48 0.87
N LEU A 79 8.27 4.22 0.85
CA LEU A 79 7.30 5.08 0.18
C LEU A 79 7.37 6.49 0.77
N ARG A 80 7.27 6.62 2.09
CA ARG A 80 7.37 7.89 2.82
C ARG A 80 8.66 8.64 2.48
N GLY A 81 9.80 7.96 2.46
CA GLY A 81 11.10 8.57 2.17
C GLY A 81 11.26 9.05 0.72
N LEU A 82 10.49 8.50 -0.22
CA LEU A 82 10.55 8.82 -1.65
C LEU A 82 9.48 9.83 -2.11
N LEU A 83 8.43 10.05 -1.31
CA LEU A 83 7.43 11.07 -1.59
C LEU A 83 8.02 12.48 -1.43
N GLN A 84 7.61 13.40 -2.29
CA GLN A 84 8.04 14.80 -2.24
C GLN A 84 7.12 15.63 -1.33
N PRO A 85 7.62 16.70 -0.70
CA PRO A 85 6.77 17.62 0.03
C PRO A 85 5.70 18.28 -0.86
N PRO A 86 4.45 18.45 -0.38
CA PRO A 86 3.99 18.18 1.00
C PRO A 86 3.47 16.75 1.25
N LEU A 87 3.46 15.91 0.21
CA LEU A 87 2.87 14.57 0.25
C LEU A 87 3.63 13.62 1.20
N ASP A 88 4.94 13.84 1.38
CA ASP A 88 5.77 13.18 2.39
C ASP A 88 5.17 13.28 3.81
N ARG A 89 4.46 14.37 4.12
CA ARG A 89 3.89 14.65 5.45
C ARG A 89 2.45 14.19 5.60
N THR A 90 1.81 13.68 4.56
CA THR A 90 0.43 13.21 4.66
C THR A 90 0.32 12.08 5.70
N PRO A 91 -0.68 12.10 6.60
CA PRO A 91 -0.93 10.99 7.51
C PRO A 91 -1.01 9.65 6.77
N VAL A 92 -0.45 8.60 7.36
CA VAL A 92 -0.50 7.24 6.78
C VAL A 92 -1.29 6.33 7.72
N LEU A 93 -2.20 5.56 7.14
CA LEU A 93 -2.79 4.38 7.76
C LEU A 93 -2.24 3.15 7.04
N LEU A 94 -1.54 2.29 7.79
CA LEU A 94 -1.08 1.00 7.31
C LEU A 94 -2.14 -0.06 7.61
N TYR A 95 -2.66 -0.69 6.56
CA TYR A 95 -3.57 -1.83 6.64
C TYR A 95 -2.86 -3.11 6.24
N MET A 96 -2.71 -4.05 7.18
CA MET A 96 -2.16 -5.37 6.90
C MET A 96 -3.31 -6.36 6.67
N HIS A 97 -3.62 -6.65 5.40
CA HIS A 97 -4.50 -7.77 5.05
C HIS A 97 -3.89 -9.09 5.53
N GLU A 98 -2.57 -9.17 5.37
CA GLU A 98 -1.68 -10.25 5.79
C GLU A 98 -0.40 -9.61 6.35
N ASN A 99 0.28 -10.29 7.27
CA ASN A 99 1.58 -9.87 7.78
C ASN A 99 2.60 -10.98 7.50
N GLN A 100 3.60 -10.68 6.68
CA GLN A 100 4.59 -11.66 6.23
C GLN A 100 5.54 -12.14 7.33
N LEU A 101 5.52 -11.52 8.52
CA LEU A 101 6.23 -12.02 9.70
C LEU A 101 5.60 -13.31 10.24
N THR A 102 4.28 -13.44 10.14
CA THR A 102 3.51 -14.55 10.72
C THR A 102 2.71 -15.33 9.69
N TYR A 103 2.77 -14.94 8.41
CA TYR A 103 2.01 -15.60 7.36
C TYR A 103 2.49 -17.04 7.15
N PRO A 104 1.58 -18.03 7.08
CA PRO A 104 1.96 -19.42 6.91
C PRO A 104 2.56 -19.64 5.53
N LEU A 105 3.72 -20.31 5.50
CA LEU A 105 4.38 -20.70 4.26
C LEU A 105 3.81 -22.01 3.72
N SER A 106 3.88 -22.16 2.40
CA SER A 106 3.65 -23.45 1.77
C SER A 106 4.77 -24.43 2.19
N PRO A 107 4.52 -25.76 2.21
CA PRO A 107 5.50 -26.73 2.72
C PRO A 107 6.86 -26.72 2.01
N GLN A 108 6.93 -26.21 0.78
CA GLN A 108 8.15 -26.12 -0.03
C GLN A 108 8.79 -24.72 -0.03
N GLU A 109 8.24 -23.76 0.70
CA GLU A 109 8.79 -22.41 0.78
C GLU A 109 9.69 -22.23 2.00
N GLU A 110 10.86 -21.63 1.79
CA GLU A 110 11.70 -21.14 2.86
C GLU A 110 11.27 -19.74 3.31
N PHE A 111 11.42 -19.48 4.61
CA PHE A 111 11.08 -18.19 5.20
C PHE A 111 12.10 -17.13 4.81
N ASP A 112 11.68 -16.20 3.95
CA ASP A 112 12.46 -15.03 3.58
C ASP A 112 12.16 -13.89 4.57
N PHE A 113 13.05 -13.73 5.55
CA PHE A 113 12.95 -12.73 6.62
C PHE A 113 12.77 -11.30 6.12
N HIS A 114 13.16 -11.02 4.88
CA HIS A 114 13.05 -9.69 4.30
C HIS A 114 11.59 -9.20 4.27
N PHE A 115 10.62 -10.06 3.93
CA PHE A 115 9.23 -9.63 3.81
C PHE A 115 8.58 -9.35 5.19
N GLY A 116 8.89 -10.18 6.19
CA GLY A 116 8.52 -9.91 7.57
C GLY A 116 9.16 -8.61 8.08
N PHE A 117 10.45 -8.39 7.79
CA PHE A 117 11.15 -7.17 8.15
C PHE A 117 10.55 -5.93 7.48
N THR A 118 10.19 -5.99 6.20
CA THR A 118 9.45 -4.93 5.49
C THR A 118 8.19 -4.54 6.25
N ASN A 119 7.42 -5.50 6.78
CA ASN A 119 6.22 -5.21 7.56
C ASN A 119 6.52 -4.65 8.96
N ILE A 120 7.65 -5.01 9.59
CA ILE A 120 8.06 -4.47 10.89
C ILE A 120 8.49 -2.99 10.79
N ILE A 121 9.22 -2.63 9.74
CA ILE A 121 9.76 -1.27 9.58
C ILE A 121 8.76 -0.30 8.94
N SER A 122 7.65 -0.82 8.40
CA SER A 122 6.58 -0.01 7.80
C SER A 122 5.76 0.73 8.85
#